data_AF-A0A8N1SBH2-F1
#
_entry.id   AF-A0A8N1SBH2-F1
#
_cell.length_a   1.000
_cell.length_b   1.000
_cell.length_c   1.000
_cell.angle_alpha   90.00
_cell.angle_beta   90.00
_cell.angle_gamma   90.00
#
_symmetry.space_group_name_H-M   'P 1'
#
loop_
_entity.id
_entity.type
_entity.pdbx_description
1 polymer ?
#
loop_
_entity_poly.entity_id
_entity_poly.type
_entity_poly.pdbx_seq_one_letter_code
_entity_poly.pdbx_strand_id
1 'polypeptide(L)'
;MSQHWHGHWTENAFVPKRLRNWEIPKWYPNWPDRHCVVTKFIADNNGRMLKNVKKVEYSSWGTFKGTWDLPKKITRSIAKELSTTSQYKKDLWELHKKKHQNLCKKIKYANRNGKKEVVSNFRTMEQKEINTHTKDR
;
A
#
# COMPACT_ATOMS: atom_id res chain seq x y z
N MET A 1 -7.45 0.89 6.97
CA MET A 1 -6.81 -0.36 7.44
C MET A 1 -5.39 -0.03 7.88
N SER A 2 -4.97 -0.50 9.06
CA SER A 2 -3.62 -0.28 9.59
C SER A 2 -2.63 -1.35 9.11
N GLN A 3 -1.34 -1.01 9.08
CA GLN A 3 -0.23 -1.94 8.81
C GLN A 3 0.55 -2.18 10.11
N HIS A 4 1.09 -3.39 10.26
CA HIS A 4 2.04 -3.74 11.33
C HIS A 4 3.45 -3.79 10.75
N TRP A 5 4.41 -3.22 11.47
CA TRP A 5 5.82 -3.22 11.10
C TRP A 5 6.63 -3.95 12.16
N HIS A 6 7.66 -4.68 11.72
CA HIS A 6 8.47 -5.52 12.60
C HIS A 6 9.21 -4.73 13.67
N GLY A 7 8.94 -5.03 14.94
CA GLY A 7 9.47 -4.33 16.11
C GLY A 7 10.85 -4.79 16.59
N HIS A 8 11.64 -5.45 15.73
CA HIS A 8 12.94 -6.08 16.01
C HIS A 8 12.99 -6.87 17.33
N TRP A 9 13.24 -6.21 18.46
CA TRP A 9 13.34 -6.81 19.79
C TRP A 9 11.99 -7.03 20.48
N THR A 10 10.96 -6.27 20.13
CA THR A 10 9.61 -6.41 20.72
C THR A 10 8.71 -7.38 19.97
N GLU A 11 9.08 -7.78 18.74
CA GLU A 11 8.21 -8.57 17.86
C GLU A 11 7.73 -9.85 18.53
N ASN A 12 8.63 -10.52 19.26
CA ASN A 12 8.30 -11.76 19.96
C ASN A 12 7.15 -11.55 20.96
N ALA A 13 7.03 -10.40 21.62
CA ALA A 13 5.95 -10.14 22.58
C ALA A 13 4.59 -9.94 21.91
N PHE A 14 4.58 -9.43 20.67
CA PHE A 14 3.38 -9.11 19.90
C PHE A 14 2.93 -10.25 18.97
N VAL A 15 3.54 -11.43 19.07
CA VAL A 15 3.09 -12.62 18.34
C VAL A 15 1.65 -12.98 18.77
N PRO A 16 0.73 -13.25 17.82
CA PRO A 16 -0.68 -13.53 18.10
C PRO A 16 -0.91 -14.55 19.22
N LYS A 17 -0.11 -15.63 19.25
CA LYS A 17 -0.19 -16.68 20.28
C LYS A 17 0.05 -16.16 21.70
N ARG A 18 0.99 -15.21 21.89
CA ARG A 18 1.27 -14.61 23.21
C ARG A 18 0.20 -13.61 23.62
N LEU A 19 -0.41 -12.95 22.65
CA LEU A 19 -1.59 -12.10 22.86
C LEU A 19 -2.87 -12.90 23.10
N ARG A 20 -2.78 -14.24 23.21
CA ARG A 20 -3.92 -15.16 23.35
C ARG A 20 -4.94 -15.01 22.21
N ASN A 21 -4.49 -14.58 21.03
CA ASN A 21 -5.29 -14.60 19.83
C ASN A 21 -5.29 -16.02 19.26
N TRP A 22 -6.46 -16.67 19.31
CA TRP A 22 -6.69 -18.01 18.79
C TRP A 22 -7.30 -18.01 17.37
N GLU A 23 -7.56 -16.84 16.81
CA GLU A 23 -7.99 -16.68 15.43
C GLU A 23 -6.82 -16.79 14.45
N ILE A 24 -7.15 -16.83 13.16
CA ILE A 24 -6.16 -16.80 12.09
C ILE A 24 -5.52 -15.40 12.06
N PRO A 25 -4.20 -15.29 12.31
CA PRO A 25 -3.57 -13.99 12.33
C PRO A 25 -3.51 -13.38 10.93
N LYS A 26 -3.70 -12.06 10.88
CA LYS A 26 -3.54 -11.30 9.64
C LYS A 26 -2.09 -11.37 9.18
N TRP A 27 -1.91 -11.55 7.87
CA TRP A 27 -0.60 -11.45 7.25
C TRP A 27 -0.18 -9.99 7.11
N TYR A 28 1.06 -9.69 7.50
CA TYR A 28 1.69 -8.39 7.33
C TYR A 28 3.06 -8.54 6.66
N PRO A 29 3.50 -7.54 5.89
CA PRO A 29 4.83 -7.51 5.33
C PRO A 29 5.88 -7.28 6.44
N ASN A 30 7.04 -7.93 6.35
CA ASN A 30 8.02 -7.91 7.42
C ASN A 30 8.74 -6.55 7.58
N TRP A 31 9.11 -5.87 6.49
CA TRP A 31 9.92 -4.65 6.57
C TRP A 31 9.44 -3.58 5.58
N PRO A 32 9.35 -2.31 6.01
CA PRO A 32 9.15 -1.20 5.10
C PRO A 32 10.42 -1.00 4.27
N ASP A 33 10.26 -0.75 2.98
CA ASP A 33 11.39 -0.34 2.15
C ASP A 33 11.72 1.15 2.40
N ARG A 34 12.99 1.53 2.24
CA ARG A 34 13.42 2.94 2.35
C ARG A 34 12.79 3.79 1.25
N HIS A 35 12.04 4.81 1.61
CA HIS A 35 11.42 5.72 0.64
C HIS A 35 12.48 6.51 -0.15
N CYS A 36 12.38 6.50 -1.48
CA CYS A 36 13.38 7.09 -2.38
C CYS A 36 12.96 8.42 -3.03
N VAL A 37 11.69 8.83 -2.89
CA VAL A 37 11.12 10.03 -3.55
C VAL A 37 10.59 11.00 -2.49
N VAL A 38 10.26 12.22 -2.90
CA VAL A 38 9.46 13.14 -2.08
C VAL A 38 7.98 12.74 -2.16
N THR A 39 7.25 12.85 -1.05
CA THR A 39 5.80 12.60 -1.01
C THR A 39 5.05 13.66 -1.81
N LYS A 40 3.95 13.26 -2.46
CA LYS A 40 3.04 14.16 -3.21
C LYS A 40 1.63 14.05 -2.65
N PHE A 41 0.86 15.12 -2.73
CA PHE A 41 -0.54 15.09 -2.36
C PHE A 41 -1.33 14.24 -3.36
N ILE A 42 -2.20 13.37 -2.84
CA ILE A 42 -3.02 12.46 -3.64
C ILE A 42 -4.53 12.74 -3.50
N ALA A 43 -4.90 13.63 -2.59
CA ALA A 43 -6.28 13.95 -2.26
C ALA A 43 -6.46 15.46 -2.07
N ASP A 44 -7.67 15.93 -2.33
CA ASP A 44 -8.15 17.29 -2.09
C ASP A 44 -8.29 17.57 -0.59
N ASN A 45 -8.47 18.85 -0.23
CA ASN A 45 -8.74 19.29 1.14
C ASN A 45 -9.98 18.63 1.77
N ASN A 46 -10.91 18.15 0.94
CA ASN A 46 -12.13 17.46 1.38
C ASN A 46 -11.93 15.93 1.53
N GLY A 47 -10.70 15.42 1.36
CA GLY A 47 -10.38 14.00 1.41
C GLY A 47 -10.78 13.21 0.16
N ARG A 48 -11.21 13.86 -0.92
CA ARG A 48 -11.50 13.22 -2.21
C ARG A 48 -10.21 12.96 -2.97
N MET A 49 -10.07 11.78 -3.57
CA MET A 49 -8.90 11.46 -4.39
C MET A 49 -8.87 12.28 -5.69
N LEU A 50 -7.70 12.80 -6.04
CA LEU A 50 -7.46 13.49 -7.31
C LEU A 50 -7.73 12.55 -8.49
N LYS A 51 -8.35 13.06 -9.57
CA LYS A 51 -8.68 12.26 -10.78
C LYS A 51 -7.46 11.60 -11.42
N ASN A 52 -6.30 12.24 -11.30
CA ASN A 52 -5.04 11.78 -11.89
C ASN A 52 -4.37 10.64 -11.10
N VAL A 53 -4.86 10.32 -9.90
CA VAL A 53 -4.30 9.27 -9.06
C VAL A 53 -4.93 7.93 -9.42
N LYS A 54 -4.08 6.91 -9.62
CA LYS A 54 -4.54 5.53 -9.83
C LYS A 54 -5.32 5.06 -8.60
N LYS A 55 -6.63 4.95 -8.75
CA LYS A 55 -7.50 4.30 -7.77
C LYS A 55 -7.34 2.80 -7.92
N VAL A 56 -7.48 2.09 -6.82
CA VAL A 56 -7.62 0.65 -6.94
C VAL A 56 -9.06 0.35 -7.36
N GLU A 57 -9.22 -0.49 -8.39
CA GLU A 57 -10.53 -0.84 -8.96
C GLU A 57 -11.37 -1.67 -7.99
N TYR A 58 -10.74 -2.27 -6.97
CA TYR A 58 -11.48 -3.02 -5.96
C TYR A 58 -12.31 -2.08 -5.09
N SER A 59 -13.50 -2.58 -4.74
CA SER A 59 -14.39 -1.93 -3.80
C SER A 59 -13.71 -1.70 -2.44
N SER A 60 -14.12 -0.69 -1.67
CA SER A 60 -13.55 -0.42 -0.34
C SER A 60 -13.69 -1.60 0.63
N TRP A 61 -14.61 -2.52 0.37
CA TRP A 61 -14.77 -3.80 1.09
C TRP A 61 -13.81 -4.91 0.63
N GLY A 62 -12.99 -4.65 -0.37
CA GLY A 62 -11.95 -5.55 -0.88
C GLY A 62 -12.52 -6.85 -1.43
N THR A 63 -12.00 -7.97 -0.94
CA THR A 63 -12.42 -9.34 -1.31
C THR A 63 -13.40 -9.92 -0.28
N PHE A 64 -14.34 -9.10 0.18
CA PHE A 64 -15.38 -9.57 1.09
C PHE A 64 -16.25 -10.61 0.38
N LYS A 65 -16.31 -11.82 0.92
CA LYS A 65 -17.27 -12.85 0.50
C LYS A 65 -18.52 -12.71 1.35
N GLY A 66 -19.68 -12.57 0.72
CA GLY A 66 -20.95 -12.50 1.42
C GLY A 66 -21.34 -13.84 2.04
N THR A 67 -22.33 -13.81 2.94
CA THR A 67 -22.88 -15.01 3.59
C THR A 67 -23.32 -16.07 2.57
N TRP A 68 -23.84 -15.63 1.42
CA TRP A 68 -24.34 -16.52 0.37
C TRP A 68 -23.26 -17.03 -0.61
N ASP A 69 -22.06 -16.44 -0.59
CA ASP A 69 -20.94 -16.85 -1.45
C ASP A 69 -20.11 -18.00 -0.85
N LEU A 70 -20.41 -18.35 0.41
CA LEU A 70 -19.76 -19.45 1.11
C LEU A 70 -20.46 -20.79 0.80
N PRO A 71 -19.70 -21.89 0.74
CA PRO A 71 -20.29 -23.21 0.55
C PRO A 71 -21.19 -23.56 1.74
N LYS A 72 -22.29 -24.28 1.48
CA LYS A 72 -23.29 -24.71 2.49
C LYS A 72 -22.67 -25.42 3.69
N LYS A 73 -21.51 -26.06 3.52
CA LYS A 73 -20.74 -26.72 4.57
C LYS A 73 -19.26 -26.38 4.44
N ILE A 74 -18.68 -25.87 5.53
CA ILE A 74 -17.24 -25.64 5.62
C ILE A 74 -16.58 -26.98 5.99
N THR A 75 -15.96 -27.63 5.01
CA THR A 75 -15.13 -28.83 5.25
C THR A 75 -13.75 -28.44 5.77
N ARG A 76 -12.97 -29.41 6.28
CA ARG A 76 -11.61 -29.16 6.77
C ARG A 76 -10.68 -28.60 5.68
N SER A 77 -10.84 -29.04 4.43
CA SER A 77 -10.06 -28.53 3.30
C SER A 77 -10.40 -27.06 3.01
N ILE A 78 -11.69 -26.73 2.97
CA ILE A 78 -12.18 -25.36 2.76
C ILE A 78 -11.75 -24.45 3.91
N ALA A 79 -11.87 -24.91 5.16
CA ALA A 79 -11.39 -24.16 6.31
C ALA A 79 -9.90 -23.85 6.21
N LYS A 80 -9.09 -24.84 5.79
CA LYS A 80 -7.65 -24.65 5.57
C LYS A 80 -7.38 -23.63 4.47
N GLU A 81 -8.11 -23.69 3.36
CA GLU A 81 -7.99 -22.73 2.26
C GLU A 81 -8.34 -21.30 2.73
N LEU A 82 -9.49 -21.11 3.38
CA LEU A 82 -9.93 -19.83 3.92
C LEU A 82 -8.99 -19.28 5.00
N SER A 83 -8.34 -20.16 5.75
CA SER A 83 -7.37 -19.80 6.79
C SER A 83 -6.00 -19.43 6.23
N THR A 84 -5.67 -19.87 5.02
CA THR A 84 -4.37 -19.51 4.44
C THR A 84 -4.36 -18.03 4.08
N THR A 85 -3.21 -17.41 4.32
CA THR A 85 -2.94 -16.05 3.87
C THR A 85 -3.08 -16.02 2.35
N SER A 86 -4.02 -15.23 1.81
CA SER A 86 -4.25 -15.11 0.37
C SER A 86 -2.92 -14.90 -0.38
N GLN A 87 -2.57 -15.85 -1.26
CA GLN A 87 -1.33 -15.81 -2.05
C GLN A 87 -1.22 -14.50 -2.84
N TYR A 88 -2.34 -14.06 -3.41
CA TYR A 88 -2.47 -12.78 -4.09
C TYR A 88 -1.92 -11.57 -3.30
N LYS A 89 -2.09 -11.53 -1.97
CA LYS A 89 -1.55 -10.43 -1.14
C LYS A 89 -0.02 -10.46 -1.07
N LYS A 90 0.57 -11.67 -1.06
CA LYS A 90 2.03 -11.83 -1.11
C LYS A 90 2.56 -11.43 -2.48
N ASP A 91 1.93 -11.89 -3.54
CA ASP A 91 2.32 -11.58 -4.92
C ASP A 91 2.24 -10.07 -5.20
N LEU A 92 1.16 -9.42 -4.75
CA LEU A 92 1.01 -7.96 -4.79
C LEU A 92 2.15 -7.25 -4.05
N TRP A 93 2.53 -7.75 -2.87
CA TRP A 93 3.61 -7.17 -2.08
C TRP A 93 4.98 -7.35 -2.76
N GLU A 94 5.23 -8.50 -3.37
CA GLU A 94 6.44 -8.74 -4.16
C GLU A 94 6.53 -7.82 -5.38
N LEU A 95 5.40 -7.63 -6.08
CA LEU A 95 5.30 -6.70 -7.20
C LEU A 95 5.57 -5.27 -6.75
N HIS A 96 4.97 -4.86 -5.62
CA HIS A 96 5.24 -3.58 -4.98
C HIS A 96 6.73 -3.39 -4.70
N LYS A 97 7.40 -4.38 -4.08
CA LYS A 97 8.84 -4.34 -3.77
C LYS A 97 9.68 -4.20 -5.04
N LYS A 98 9.39 -4.97 -6.10
CA LYS A 98 10.07 -4.87 -7.40
C LYS A 98 9.92 -3.48 -8.02
N LYS A 99 8.69 -2.95 -8.05
CA LYS A 99 8.40 -1.60 -8.56
C LYS A 99 9.16 -0.53 -7.80
N HIS A 100 9.18 -0.62 -6.47
CA HIS A 100 9.87 0.30 -5.59
C HIS A 100 11.40 0.25 -5.80
N GLN A 101 12.00 -0.95 -5.87
CA GLN A 101 13.42 -1.13 -6.17
C GLN A 101 13.81 -0.51 -7.52
N ASN A 102 13.01 -0.72 -8.56
CA ASN A 102 13.26 -0.16 -9.89
C ASN A 102 13.21 1.38 -9.87
N LEU A 103 12.26 1.95 -9.13
CA LEU A 103 12.14 3.39 -8.94
C LEU A 103 13.33 3.98 -8.18
N CYS A 104 13.77 3.35 -7.09
CA CYS A 104 14.99 3.75 -6.39
C CYS A 104 16.25 3.69 -7.27
N LYS A 105 16.39 2.64 -8.10
CA LYS A 105 17.49 2.53 -9.06
C LYS A 105 17.48 3.67 -10.07
N LYS A 106 16.33 4.02 -10.62
CA LYS A 106 16.16 5.14 -11.57
C LYS A 106 16.60 6.48 -10.96
N ILE A 107 16.20 6.75 -9.72
CA ILE A 107 16.54 7.99 -9.03
C ILE A 107 18.04 8.06 -8.72
N LYS A 108 18.62 6.95 -8.26
CA LYS A 108 20.08 6.86 -8.04
C LYS A 108 20.86 7.13 -9.33
N TYR A 109 20.41 6.59 -10.47
CA TYR A 109 21.02 6.84 -11.77
C TYR A 109 20.88 8.30 -12.21
N ALA A 110 19.70 8.90 -12.05
CA ALA A 110 19.47 10.31 -12.38
C ALA A 110 20.36 11.26 -11.55
N ASN A 111 20.52 10.98 -10.25
CA ASN A 111 21.37 11.76 -9.36
C ASN A 111 22.86 11.65 -9.73
N ARG A 112 23.32 10.47 -10.16
CA ARG A 112 24.71 10.25 -10.60
C ARG A 112 25.05 10.96 -11.91
N ASN A 113 24.09 11.06 -12.82
CA ASN A 113 24.28 11.67 -14.14
C ASN A 113 24.06 13.19 -14.15
N GLY A 114 23.98 13.84 -12.99
CA GLY A 114 23.90 15.31 -12.89
C GLY A 114 22.60 15.95 -13.40
N LYS A 115 21.58 15.17 -13.80
CA LYS A 115 20.27 15.69 -14.24
C LYS A 115 19.44 16.13 -13.03
N LYS A 116 19.80 17.27 -12.42
CA LYS A 116 19.12 17.86 -11.25
C LYS A 116 17.67 18.33 -11.53
N GLU A 117 17.25 18.43 -12.79
CA GLU A 117 15.98 19.04 -13.20
C GLU A 117 14.71 18.18 -13.00
N VAL A 118 14.83 16.87 -12.81
CA VAL A 118 13.64 15.99 -12.70
C VAL A 118 12.94 16.12 -11.33
N VAL A 119 13.65 16.65 -10.31
CA VAL A 119 13.10 16.79 -8.95
C VAL A 119 12.44 18.17 -8.74
N SER A 120 12.85 19.19 -9.49
CA SER A 120 12.30 20.56 -9.40
C SER A 120 11.07 20.79 -10.27
N ASN A 121 10.95 20.14 -11.43
CA ASN A 121 9.90 20.46 -12.41
C ASN A 121 8.49 19.95 -12.06
N PHE A 122 8.33 19.17 -10.99
CA PHE A 122 7.00 18.86 -10.45
C PHE A 122 6.47 19.93 -9.49
N ARG A 123 7.34 20.76 -8.88
CA ARG A 123 6.91 21.85 -7.98
C ARG A 123 6.30 23.03 -8.74
N THR A 124 6.75 23.29 -9.97
CA THR A 124 6.32 24.44 -10.79
C THR A 124 5.01 24.22 -11.53
N MET A 125 4.58 22.96 -11.77
CA MET A 125 3.28 22.66 -12.36
C MET A 125 2.14 22.75 -11.33
N GLU A 126 2.36 22.30 -10.09
CA GLU A 126 1.38 22.39 -8.99
C GLU A 126 1.06 23.84 -8.59
N GLN A 127 2.05 24.75 -8.59
CA GLN A 127 1.82 26.16 -8.24
C GLN A 127 0.99 26.91 -9.29
N LYS A 128 0.99 26.47 -10.55
CA LYS A 128 0.14 27.07 -11.60
C LYS A 128 -1.31 26.57 -11.49
N GLU A 129 -1.52 25.29 -11.19
CA GLU A 129 -2.87 24.70 -11.08
C GLU A 129 -3.62 25.13 -9.80
N ILE A 130 -2.92 25.33 -8.68
CA ILE A 130 -3.51 25.85 -7.44
C ILE A 130 -3.97 27.31 -7.62
N ASN A 131 -3.19 28.13 -8.32
CA ASN A 131 -3.50 29.54 -8.55
C ASN A 131 -4.64 29.76 -9.57
N THR A 132 -4.88 28.82 -10.49
CA THR A 132 -6.03 28.87 -11.41
C THR A 132 -7.34 28.52 -10.72
N HIS A 133 -7.33 27.64 -9.71
CA HIS A 133 -8.55 27.24 -9.01
C HIS A 133 -9.03 28.24 -7.95
N THR A 134 -8.16 29.17 -7.51
CA THR A 134 -8.51 30.25 -6.56
C THR A 134 -8.98 31.53 -7.23
N LYS A 135 -8.98 31.62 -8.57
CA LYS A 135 -9.34 32.84 -9.31
C LYS A 135 -10.81 32.87 -9.80
N ASP A 136 -11.50 31.73 -9.70
CA ASP A 136 -12.91 31.56 -10.10
C ASP A 136 -13.86 31.43 -8.89
N ARG A 137 -13.51 32.04 -7.76
CA ARG A 137 -14.39 32.21 -6.59
C ARG A 137 -14.52 33.67 -6.22
#